data_AF-A0A6P8GZM8-F1
#
_entry.id   AF-A0A6P8GZM8-F1
#
_cell.length_a   1.000
_cell.length_b   1.000
_cell.length_c   1.000
_cell.angle_alpha   90.00
_cell.angle_beta   90.00
_cell.angle_gamma   90.00
#
_symmetry.space_group_name_H-M   'P 1'
#
loop_
_entity.id
_entity.type
_entity.pdbx_description
1 polymer ?
#
loop_
_entity_poly.entity_id
_entity_poly.type
_entity_poly.pdbx_seq_one_letter_code
_entity_poly.pdbx_strand_id
1 'polypeptide(L)'
;MTISSLLRYFAILLLLSKYSEANQTQVPLKVTAECKEASMLFSMEHSGMDVQWEIGSLPLTQRMAMIRGYIMRNIAQHMTLEVPLFSVGYRYEDINLKHFYGSFEVIFRDTETLNISVTKVQRCLFKTHELIVCDPEGVVSVVTSTAMVLPQMDPNRTSLLDSRCRPEETDNNRMLFVFTVDTCGTKSRIDANYVTYENEVVLLQELSPARQPIITRDSDFRLTVRCHYRATAISILPVDSIPRNSLLTPGRGSIVEMRQGKTRKRSRFKAVGSDFIGIVRAKAAVPQAQQLMQDDVAAEPEGEENTAHSKCC
;
A
#
# COMPACT_ATOMS: atom_id res chain seq x y z
N MET A 1 25.25 -37.30 55.63
CA MET A 1 24.40 -36.09 55.57
C MET A 1 23.29 -36.23 56.58
N THR A 2 23.12 -35.29 57.51
CA THR A 2 22.01 -35.33 58.48
C THR A 2 20.73 -34.81 57.83
N ILE A 3 19.57 -35.30 58.27
CA ILE A 3 18.25 -34.83 57.81
C ILE A 3 18.13 -33.30 57.92
N SER A 4 18.77 -32.71 58.94
CA SER A 4 18.87 -31.25 59.12
C SER A 4 19.58 -30.54 57.95
N SER A 5 20.64 -31.13 57.40
CA SER A 5 21.38 -30.56 56.27
C SER A 5 20.56 -30.62 54.97
N LEU A 6 19.78 -31.67 54.77
CA LEU A 6 18.89 -31.82 53.62
C LEU A 6 17.73 -30.83 53.67
N LEU A 7 17.13 -30.64 54.86
CA LEU A 7 16.05 -29.67 55.06
C LEU A 7 16.53 -28.23 54.82
N ARG A 8 17.75 -27.88 55.25
CA ARG A 8 18.34 -26.56 54.95
C ARG A 8 18.58 -26.36 53.46
N TYR A 9 19.06 -27.38 52.76
CA TYR A 9 19.29 -27.31 51.31
C TYR A 9 17.98 -27.16 50.54
N PHE A 10 16.93 -27.92 50.89
CA PHE A 10 15.59 -27.77 50.31
C PHE A 10 14.97 -26.40 50.61
N ALA A 11 15.15 -25.87 51.83
CA ALA A 11 14.68 -24.53 52.17
C ALA A 11 15.37 -23.44 51.33
N ILE A 12 16.69 -23.57 51.08
CA ILE A 12 17.44 -22.66 50.21
C ILE A 12 16.97 -22.78 48.76
N LEU A 13 16.77 -23.99 48.24
CA LEU A 13 16.22 -24.20 46.88
C LEU A 13 14.81 -23.62 46.72
N LEU A 14 13.95 -23.77 47.72
CA LEU A 14 12.62 -23.17 47.72
C LEU A 14 12.67 -21.64 47.81
N LEU A 15 13.61 -21.08 48.58
CA LEU A 15 13.84 -19.64 48.64
C LEU A 15 14.38 -19.10 47.31
N LEU A 16 15.29 -19.81 46.64
CA LEU A 16 15.81 -19.46 45.32
C LEU A 16 14.74 -19.59 44.23
N SER A 17 13.87 -20.62 44.30
CA SER A 17 12.71 -20.78 43.42
C SER A 17 11.72 -19.62 43.60
N LYS A 18 11.38 -19.28 44.84
CA LYS A 18 10.49 -18.14 45.15
C LYS A 18 11.12 -16.79 44.79
N TYR A 19 12.44 -16.67 44.89
CA TYR A 19 13.18 -15.48 44.44
C TYR A 19 13.15 -15.34 42.91
N SER A 20 13.23 -16.45 42.17
CA SER A 20 13.08 -16.47 40.71
C SER A 20 11.67 -16.10 40.26
N GLU A 21 10.63 -16.57 40.96
CA GLU A 21 9.22 -16.25 40.65
C GLU A 21 8.85 -14.81 41.02
N ALA A 22 9.50 -14.20 42.03
CA ALA A 22 9.20 -12.84 42.49
C ALA A 22 9.88 -11.72 41.67
N ASN A 23 10.84 -12.04 40.79
CA ASN A 23 11.58 -11.03 40.02
C ASN A 23 11.21 -10.98 38.52
N GLN A 24 10.11 -11.61 38.13
CA GLN A 24 9.62 -11.59 36.75
C GLN A 24 8.45 -10.60 36.61
N THR A 25 8.65 -9.36 37.09
CA THR A 25 7.78 -8.23 36.76
C THR A 25 8.06 -7.83 35.32
N GLN A 26 7.47 -8.56 34.35
CA GLN A 26 7.50 -8.16 32.94
C GLN A 26 6.84 -6.78 32.82
N VAL A 27 7.66 -5.75 32.59
CA VAL A 27 7.17 -4.42 32.26
C VAL A 27 6.40 -4.54 30.94
N PRO A 28 5.12 -4.14 30.88
CA PRO A 28 4.32 -4.31 29.68
C PRO A 28 4.93 -3.52 28.53
N LEU A 29 5.01 -4.15 27.35
CA LEU A 29 5.51 -3.52 26.13
C LEU A 29 4.65 -2.29 25.79
N LYS A 30 5.26 -1.11 25.78
CA LYS A 30 4.56 0.15 25.50
C LYS A 30 4.63 0.46 24.01
N VAL A 31 3.51 0.22 23.33
CA VAL A 31 3.33 0.49 21.90
C VAL A 31 2.28 1.58 21.69
N THR A 32 2.65 2.62 20.96
CA THR A 32 1.74 3.70 20.55
C THR A 32 1.54 3.69 19.03
N ALA A 33 0.41 4.26 18.60
CA ALA A 33 0.10 4.43 17.21
C ALA A 33 -0.63 5.76 16.99
N GLU A 34 -0.36 6.41 15.86
CA GLU A 34 -0.85 7.74 15.53
C GLU A 34 -1.26 7.83 14.05
N CYS A 35 -2.30 8.61 13.78
CA CYS A 35 -2.69 8.99 12.43
C CYS A 35 -1.89 10.21 11.97
N LYS A 36 -1.28 10.12 10.80
CA LYS A 36 -0.73 11.27 10.07
C LYS A 36 -1.62 11.59 8.85
N GLU A 37 -1.30 12.66 8.13
CA GLU A 37 -2.09 13.11 6.97
C GLU A 37 -2.19 12.05 5.87
N ALA A 38 -1.10 11.33 5.60
CA ALA A 38 -1.00 10.32 4.54
C ALA A 38 -0.27 9.04 4.98
N SER A 39 -0.21 8.77 6.28
CA SER A 39 0.46 7.58 6.85
C SER A 39 -0.07 7.25 8.24
N MET A 40 0.27 6.06 8.74
CA MET A 40 0.14 5.67 10.14
C MET A 40 1.53 5.48 10.74
N LEU A 41 1.75 6.02 11.94
CA LEU A 41 3.01 5.89 12.66
C LEU A 41 2.81 4.98 13.87
N PHE A 42 3.58 3.90 13.94
CA PHE A 42 3.67 3.02 15.09
C PHE A 42 5.01 3.24 15.78
N SER A 43 5.00 3.30 17.10
CA SER A 43 6.21 3.52 17.91
C SER A 43 6.23 2.57 19.09
N MET A 44 7.40 2.00 19.35
CA MET A 44 7.66 1.12 20.48
C MET A 44 8.87 1.65 21.25
N GLU A 45 8.72 1.78 22.57
CA GLU A 45 9.87 2.10 23.43
C GLU A 45 10.73 0.84 23.61
N HIS A 46 12.06 1.00 23.58
CA HIS A 46 12.97 -0.12 23.85
C HIS A 46 12.77 -0.57 25.31
N SER A 47 12.19 -1.76 25.51
CA SER A 47 11.82 -2.28 26.84
C SER A 47 12.78 -3.35 27.37
N GLY A 48 13.93 -3.56 26.71
CA GLY A 48 14.86 -4.65 27.02
C GLY A 48 14.35 -6.06 26.66
N MET A 49 13.12 -6.17 26.15
CA MET A 49 12.57 -7.41 25.61
C MET A 49 12.95 -7.54 24.13
N ASP A 50 13.34 -8.74 23.71
CA ASP A 50 13.59 -9.04 22.31
C ASP A 50 12.28 -9.43 21.62
N VAL A 51 11.70 -8.49 20.88
CA VAL A 51 10.39 -8.62 20.24
C VAL A 51 10.48 -8.48 18.71
N GLN A 52 9.86 -9.43 18.01
CA GLN A 52 9.74 -9.44 16.56
C GLN A 52 8.44 -8.75 16.15
N TRP A 53 8.55 -7.76 15.27
CA TRP A 53 7.40 -7.11 14.64
C TRP A 53 6.89 -7.99 13.49
N GLU A 54 5.58 -8.11 13.34
CA GLU A 54 4.91 -8.88 12.30
C GLU A 54 3.81 -8.07 11.61
N ILE A 55 3.69 -8.23 10.29
CA ILE A 55 2.62 -7.63 9.46
C ILE A 55 1.98 -8.73 8.62
N GLY A 56 0.71 -9.05 8.90
CA GLY A 56 0.01 -10.14 8.22
C GLY A 56 0.73 -11.47 8.36
N SER A 57 1.18 -11.79 9.59
CA SER A 57 1.92 -13.00 9.96
C SER A 57 3.32 -13.15 9.36
N LEU A 58 3.86 -12.12 8.72
CA LEU A 58 5.23 -12.12 8.20
C LEU A 58 6.15 -11.27 9.07
N PRO A 59 7.35 -11.76 9.42
CA PRO A 59 8.29 -11.00 10.21
C PRO A 59 8.74 -9.76 9.43
N LEU A 60 8.66 -8.62 10.10
CA LEU A 60 9.04 -7.33 9.56
C LEU A 60 10.54 -7.12 9.71
N THR A 61 11.27 -7.39 8.64
CA THR A 61 12.70 -7.04 8.51
C THR A 61 12.86 -5.68 7.82
N GLN A 62 14.02 -5.04 7.97
CA GLN A 62 14.33 -3.80 7.24
C GLN A 62 14.15 -3.96 5.71
N ARG A 63 14.57 -5.10 5.17
CA ARG A 63 14.40 -5.44 3.75
C ARG A 63 12.92 -5.56 3.38
N MET A 64 12.13 -6.20 4.24
CA MET A 64 10.69 -6.34 4.02
C MET A 64 9.99 -4.98 4.04
N ALA A 65 10.36 -4.11 4.98
CA ALA A 65 9.86 -2.74 5.07
C ALA A 65 10.16 -1.96 3.78
N MET A 66 11.41 -2.01 3.30
CA MET A 66 11.80 -1.36 2.03
C MET A 66 10.98 -1.85 0.83
N ILE A 67 10.83 -3.16 0.66
CA ILE A 67 10.08 -3.75 -0.46
C ILE A 67 8.60 -3.36 -0.41
N ARG A 68 8.02 -3.23 0.80
CA ARG A 68 6.63 -2.82 0.97
C ARG A 68 6.41 -1.30 1.03
N GLY A 69 7.49 -0.51 0.94
CA GLY A 69 7.42 0.95 0.98
C GLY A 69 7.20 1.52 2.38
N TYR A 70 7.38 0.73 3.44
CA TYR A 70 7.32 1.23 4.81
C TYR A 70 8.64 1.91 5.21
N ILE A 71 8.54 2.87 6.12
CA ILE A 71 9.70 3.61 6.64
C ILE A 71 9.93 3.14 8.08
N MET A 72 10.93 2.29 8.26
CA MET A 72 11.35 1.82 9.57
C MET A 72 12.58 2.59 10.06
N ARG A 73 12.52 3.09 11.29
CA ARG A 73 13.63 3.79 11.94
C ARG A 73 13.90 3.18 13.31
N ASN A 74 15.15 2.83 13.56
CA ASN A 74 15.61 2.41 14.87
C ASN A 74 16.43 3.55 15.49
N ILE A 75 15.89 4.19 16.52
CA ILE A 75 16.53 5.28 17.28
C ILE A 75 16.82 4.74 18.68
N ALA A 76 17.83 5.29 19.37
CA ALA A 76 18.31 4.79 20.67
C ALA A 76 17.23 4.45 21.71
N GLN A 77 16.12 5.20 21.76
CA GLN A 77 15.05 5.02 22.75
C GLN A 77 13.79 4.39 22.17
N HIS A 78 13.55 4.52 20.86
CA HIS A 78 12.32 4.07 20.22
C HIS A 78 12.58 3.46 18.84
N MET A 79 11.85 2.40 18.53
CA MET A 79 11.72 1.89 17.17
C MET A 79 10.41 2.39 16.59
N THR A 80 10.45 2.91 15.36
CA THR A 80 9.27 3.43 14.68
C THR A 80 9.06 2.78 13.32
N LEU A 81 7.80 2.61 12.98
CA LEU A 81 7.32 2.14 11.69
C LEU A 81 6.28 3.14 11.18
N GLU A 82 6.64 3.88 10.14
CA GLU A 82 5.68 4.68 9.39
C GLU A 82 5.22 3.90 8.16
N VAL A 83 3.90 3.75 8.04
CA VAL A 83 3.24 3.02 6.96
C VAL A 83 2.51 4.04 6.10
N PRO A 84 3.02 4.36 4.89
CA PRO A 84 2.33 5.28 3.98
C PRO A 84 0.99 4.74 3.51
N LEU A 85 0.01 5.61 3.31
CA LEU A 85 -1.28 5.26 2.73
C LEU A 85 -1.11 4.56 1.36
N PHE A 86 -1.92 3.53 1.09
CA PHE A 86 -1.81 2.68 -0.11
C PHE A 86 -0.68 1.65 -0.09
N SER A 87 0.09 1.56 1.00
CA SER A 87 1.01 0.45 1.19
C SER A 87 0.28 -0.87 1.42
N VAL A 88 0.98 -1.97 1.14
CA VAL A 88 0.46 -3.34 1.38
C VAL A 88 0.07 -3.49 2.85
N GLY A 89 -1.02 -4.19 3.17
CA GLY A 89 -1.45 -4.46 4.54
C GLY A 89 -2.47 -3.47 5.11
N TYR A 90 -2.77 -2.38 4.40
CA TYR A 90 -3.95 -1.57 4.70
C TYR A 90 -5.23 -2.34 4.40
N ARG A 91 -6.23 -2.16 5.27
CA ARG A 91 -7.63 -2.49 5.01
C ARG A 91 -8.42 -1.21 4.87
N TYR A 92 -9.31 -1.17 3.88
CA TYR A 92 -10.10 0.01 3.54
C TYR A 92 -11.56 -0.23 3.85
N GLU A 93 -12.20 0.73 4.50
CA GLU A 93 -13.58 0.65 4.96
C GLU A 93 -14.32 1.97 4.68
N ASP A 94 -15.63 1.89 4.50
CA ASP A 94 -16.55 3.03 4.34
C ASP A 94 -16.07 4.07 3.32
N ILE A 95 -15.64 3.61 2.14
CA ILE A 95 -15.14 4.49 1.07
C ILE A 95 -16.30 5.30 0.49
N ASN A 96 -16.22 6.63 0.61
CA ASN A 96 -17.14 7.59 -0.02
C ASN A 96 -16.37 8.75 -0.68
N LEU A 97 -17.04 9.67 -1.37
CA LEU A 97 -16.37 10.79 -2.07
C LEU A 97 -15.68 11.82 -1.16
N LYS A 98 -15.95 11.82 0.15
CA LYS A 98 -15.36 12.77 1.12
C LYS A 98 -14.18 12.16 1.84
N HIS A 99 -14.36 10.97 2.39
CA HIS A 99 -13.37 10.28 3.21
C HIS A 99 -13.52 8.75 3.12
N PHE A 100 -12.54 8.05 3.66
CA PHE A 100 -12.58 6.62 3.90
C PHE A 100 -11.77 6.28 5.16
N TYR A 101 -12.01 5.12 5.75
CA TYR A 101 -11.17 4.62 6.83
C TYR A 101 -10.11 3.68 6.29
N GLY A 102 -8.87 3.91 6.70
CA GLY A 102 -7.80 2.94 6.58
C GLY A 102 -7.54 2.31 7.94
N SER A 103 -7.35 1.00 8.00
CA SER A 103 -6.88 0.31 9.19
C SER A 103 -5.61 -0.51 8.88
N PHE A 104 -4.72 -0.59 9.87
CA PHE A 104 -3.47 -1.32 9.78
C PHE A 104 -3.17 -2.03 11.10
N GLU A 105 -2.74 -3.29 11.02
CA GLU A 105 -2.43 -4.13 12.15
C GLU A 105 -0.93 -4.45 12.21
N VAL A 106 -0.35 -4.27 13.40
CA VAL A 106 1.02 -4.67 13.72
C VAL A 106 0.97 -5.60 14.91
N ILE A 107 1.64 -6.74 14.79
CA ILE A 107 1.74 -7.74 15.86
C ILE A 107 3.17 -7.71 16.40
N PHE A 108 3.32 -7.79 17.71
CA PHE A 108 4.58 -7.86 18.42
C PHE A 108 4.66 -9.21 19.10
N ARG A 109 5.63 -10.03 18.71
CA ARG A 109 5.84 -11.38 19.20
C ARG A 109 7.12 -11.44 20.01
N ASP A 110 7.05 -12.07 21.17
CA ASP A 110 8.23 -12.38 21.98
C ASP A 110 9.10 -13.42 21.25
N THR A 111 10.39 -13.14 21.09
CA THR A 111 11.28 -13.99 20.28
C THR A 111 11.65 -15.31 20.96
N GLU A 112 11.61 -15.38 22.29
CA GLU A 112 11.96 -16.58 23.06
C GLU A 112 10.76 -17.53 23.17
N THR A 113 9.61 -17.00 23.58
CA THR A 113 8.39 -17.78 23.84
C THR A 113 7.52 -17.94 22.60
N LEU A 114 7.76 -17.14 21.56
CA LEU A 114 6.93 -17.05 20.35
C LEU A 114 5.48 -16.65 20.62
N ASN A 115 5.16 -16.18 21.82
CA ASN A 115 3.82 -15.71 22.17
C ASN A 115 3.60 -14.28 21.68
N ILE A 116 2.34 -13.97 21.34
CA ILE A 116 1.97 -12.59 21.00
C ILE A 116 2.00 -11.76 22.28
N SER A 117 2.92 -10.80 22.33
CA SER A 117 3.02 -9.86 23.44
C SER A 117 1.97 -8.76 23.32
N VAL A 118 1.85 -8.15 22.13
CA VAL A 118 0.92 -7.04 21.86
C VAL A 118 0.45 -7.12 20.42
N THR A 119 -0.84 -6.89 20.19
CA THR A 119 -1.38 -6.57 18.86
C THR A 119 -1.87 -5.13 18.86
N LYS A 120 -1.37 -4.32 17.92
CA LYS A 120 -1.76 -2.93 17.76
C LYS A 120 -2.46 -2.72 16.43
N VAL A 121 -3.74 -2.38 16.49
CA VAL A 121 -4.52 -1.96 15.33
C VAL A 121 -4.70 -0.45 15.38
N GLN A 122 -4.37 0.23 14.28
CA GLN A 122 -4.62 1.66 14.10
C GLN A 122 -5.66 1.86 13.01
N ARG A 123 -6.70 2.65 13.29
CA ARG A 123 -7.72 3.06 12.32
C ARG A 123 -7.68 4.57 12.18
N CYS A 124 -7.61 5.06 10.94
CA CYS A 124 -7.48 6.47 10.63
C CYS A 124 -8.45 6.88 9.52
N LEU A 125 -8.95 8.11 9.62
CA LEU A 125 -9.82 8.71 8.62
C LEU A 125 -8.96 9.49 7.62
N PHE A 126 -9.06 9.15 6.34
CA PHE A 126 -8.33 9.81 5.25
C PHE A 126 -9.28 10.48 4.28
N LYS A 127 -8.83 11.54 3.64
CA LYS A 127 -9.60 12.24 2.61
C LYS A 127 -9.58 11.45 1.30
N THR A 128 -10.72 11.34 0.65
CA THR A 128 -10.84 10.60 -0.61
C THR A 128 -10.37 11.45 -1.78
N HIS A 129 -9.36 10.95 -2.48
CA HIS A 129 -8.91 11.43 -3.79
C HIS A 129 -9.20 10.37 -4.86
N GLU A 130 -8.64 10.50 -6.06
CA GLU A 130 -8.69 9.40 -7.03
C GLU A 130 -8.01 8.16 -6.45
N LEU A 131 -8.75 7.06 -6.36
CA LEU A 131 -8.28 5.81 -5.78
C LEU A 131 -9.00 4.62 -6.41
N ILE A 132 -8.33 3.47 -6.40
CA ILE A 132 -8.91 2.17 -6.72
C ILE A 132 -8.49 1.19 -5.63
N VAL A 133 -9.47 0.54 -5.03
CA VAL A 133 -9.26 -0.51 -4.03
C VAL A 133 -9.83 -1.81 -4.59
N CYS A 134 -8.97 -2.82 -4.64
CA CYS A 134 -9.32 -4.17 -5.06
C CYS A 134 -9.29 -5.06 -3.82
N ASP A 135 -10.45 -5.18 -3.17
CA ASP A 135 -10.61 -5.89 -1.92
C ASP A 135 -10.36 -7.41 -2.10
N PRO A 136 -9.76 -8.11 -1.13
CA PRO A 136 -9.58 -9.56 -1.18
C PRO A 136 -10.90 -10.31 -1.41
N GLU A 137 -12.02 -9.80 -0.92
CA GLU A 137 -13.34 -10.40 -1.05
C GLU A 137 -13.93 -10.20 -2.46
N GLY A 138 -13.19 -9.54 -3.36
CA GLY A 138 -13.58 -9.30 -4.75
C GLY A 138 -14.46 -8.07 -4.94
N VAL A 139 -14.59 -7.22 -3.93
CA VAL A 139 -15.22 -5.90 -4.05
C VAL A 139 -14.22 -4.91 -4.64
N VAL A 140 -14.66 -4.14 -5.63
CA VAL A 140 -13.87 -3.13 -6.30
C VAL A 140 -14.50 -1.77 -6.06
N SER A 141 -13.76 -0.87 -5.44
CA SER A 141 -14.17 0.52 -5.21
C SER A 141 -13.29 1.45 -6.02
N VAL A 142 -13.89 2.27 -6.88
CA VAL A 142 -13.20 3.20 -7.78
C VAL A 142 -13.72 4.60 -7.56
N VAL A 143 -12.84 5.50 -7.16
CA VAL A 143 -13.09 6.94 -7.16
C VAL A 143 -12.25 7.57 -8.26
N THR A 144 -12.91 8.25 -9.19
CA THR A 144 -12.25 8.88 -10.34
C THR A 144 -12.90 10.21 -10.67
N SER A 145 -12.22 11.06 -11.45
CA SER A 145 -12.74 12.38 -11.84
C SER A 145 -12.94 12.53 -13.35
N THR A 146 -13.98 13.28 -13.71
CA THR A 146 -14.26 13.78 -15.07
C THR A 146 -13.65 15.18 -15.30
N ALA A 147 -12.91 15.74 -14.33
CA ALA A 147 -12.40 17.11 -14.37
C ALA A 147 -11.49 17.43 -15.57
N MET A 148 -10.84 16.41 -16.15
CA MET A 148 -9.95 16.57 -17.31
C MET A 148 -10.65 16.40 -18.65
N VAL A 149 -11.96 16.10 -18.64
CA VAL A 149 -12.80 15.94 -19.82
C VAL A 149 -13.34 17.31 -20.23
N LEU A 150 -13.20 17.66 -21.51
CA LEU A 150 -13.67 18.90 -22.10
C LEU A 150 -14.57 18.60 -23.32
N PRO A 151 -15.81 19.12 -23.39
CA PRO A 151 -16.49 19.95 -22.38
C PRO A 151 -16.74 19.20 -21.07
N GLN A 152 -17.01 19.92 -19.98
CA GLN A 152 -17.31 19.28 -18.69
C GLN A 152 -18.47 18.30 -18.84
N MET A 153 -18.25 17.10 -18.31
CA MET A 153 -19.17 15.98 -18.43
C MET A 153 -19.75 15.66 -17.06
N ASP A 154 -21.07 15.57 -17.00
CA ASP A 154 -21.81 15.13 -15.81
C ASP A 154 -21.42 13.68 -15.44
N PRO A 155 -20.81 13.46 -14.26
CA PRO A 155 -20.44 12.12 -13.82
C PRO A 155 -21.62 11.15 -13.72
N ASN A 156 -22.85 11.63 -13.50
CA ASN A 156 -24.05 10.80 -13.41
C ASN A 156 -24.46 10.18 -14.77
N ARG A 157 -23.93 10.72 -15.87
CA ARG A 157 -24.13 10.17 -17.22
C ARG A 157 -23.16 9.03 -17.54
N THR A 158 -22.38 8.56 -16.56
CA THR A 158 -21.47 7.42 -16.75
C THR A 158 -22.09 6.11 -16.27
N SER A 159 -21.56 5.00 -16.77
CA SER A 159 -21.83 3.65 -16.26
C SER A 159 -20.58 2.79 -16.40
N LEU A 160 -20.60 1.61 -15.79
CA LEU A 160 -19.70 0.53 -16.17
C LEU A 160 -20.14 -0.08 -17.52
N LEU A 161 -19.47 -1.15 -17.95
CA LEU A 161 -19.81 -1.87 -19.20
C LEU A 161 -21.28 -2.34 -19.24
N ASP A 162 -21.84 -2.71 -18.08
CA ASP A 162 -23.29 -2.84 -17.91
C ASP A 162 -23.91 -1.47 -17.58
N SER A 163 -24.80 -0.98 -18.44
CA SER A 163 -25.45 0.34 -18.30
C SER A 163 -26.35 0.48 -17.07
N ARG A 164 -26.72 -0.64 -16.45
CA ARG A 164 -27.46 -0.67 -15.17
C ARG A 164 -26.58 -0.31 -13.98
N CYS A 165 -25.26 -0.52 -14.09
CA CYS A 165 -24.31 -0.19 -13.04
C CYS A 165 -23.90 1.29 -13.15
N ARG A 166 -24.64 2.14 -12.44
CA ARG A 166 -24.40 3.58 -12.29
C ARG A 166 -23.46 3.87 -11.11
N PRO A 167 -22.87 5.07 -11.04
CA PRO A 167 -22.13 5.49 -9.85
C PRO A 167 -23.02 5.41 -8.60
N GLU A 168 -22.43 4.98 -7.49
CA GLU A 168 -23.09 4.97 -6.17
C GLU A 168 -23.16 6.39 -5.58
N GLU A 169 -22.09 7.17 -5.79
CA GLU A 169 -22.04 8.59 -5.45
C GLU A 169 -21.47 9.42 -6.60
N THR A 170 -21.98 10.64 -6.74
CA THR A 170 -21.44 11.64 -7.67
C THR A 170 -21.36 13.01 -7.00
N ASP A 171 -20.37 13.80 -7.37
CA ASP A 171 -20.35 15.24 -7.12
C ASP A 171 -20.16 16.02 -8.44
N ASN A 172 -19.72 17.28 -8.38
CA ASN A 172 -19.54 18.13 -9.57
C ASN A 172 -18.68 17.49 -10.67
N ASN A 173 -17.65 16.73 -10.30
CA ASN A 173 -16.70 16.17 -11.26
C ASN A 173 -16.08 14.85 -10.82
N ARG A 174 -16.55 14.22 -9.75
CA ARG A 174 -16.10 12.92 -9.26
C ARG A 174 -17.26 11.95 -9.18
N MET A 175 -16.90 10.68 -9.25
CA MET A 175 -17.82 9.56 -9.15
C MET A 175 -17.17 8.41 -8.40
N LEU A 176 -17.99 7.72 -7.62
CA LEU A 176 -17.65 6.47 -6.94
C LEU A 176 -18.43 5.34 -7.59
N PHE A 177 -17.72 4.29 -8.02
CA PHE A 177 -18.30 3.01 -8.37
C PHE A 177 -17.89 1.97 -7.34
N VAL A 178 -18.86 1.18 -6.89
CA VAL A 178 -18.63 -0.03 -6.10
C VAL A 178 -19.31 -1.19 -6.81
N PHE A 179 -18.54 -2.21 -7.12
CA PHE A 179 -19.03 -3.41 -7.83
C PHE A 179 -18.17 -4.60 -7.45
N THR A 180 -18.60 -5.81 -7.79
CA THR A 180 -17.79 -7.01 -7.58
C THR A 180 -17.09 -7.41 -8.87
N VAL A 181 -15.95 -8.08 -8.76
CA VAL A 181 -15.11 -8.51 -9.89
C VAL A 181 -15.83 -9.37 -10.95
N ASP A 182 -16.97 -9.97 -10.61
CA ASP A 182 -17.81 -10.83 -11.45
C ASP A 182 -19.09 -10.14 -11.97
N THR A 183 -19.35 -8.87 -11.63
CA THR A 183 -20.58 -8.15 -12.01
C THR A 183 -20.30 -6.99 -12.96
N CYS A 184 -21.36 -6.28 -13.37
CA CYS A 184 -21.29 -5.04 -14.16
C CYS A 184 -20.55 -5.14 -15.50
N GLY A 185 -20.58 -6.32 -16.13
CA GLY A 185 -19.90 -6.58 -17.40
C GLY A 185 -18.38 -6.70 -17.28
N THR A 186 -17.84 -6.88 -16.06
CA THR A 186 -16.40 -7.06 -15.83
C THR A 186 -15.88 -8.28 -16.58
N LYS A 187 -14.75 -8.10 -17.26
CA LYS A 187 -14.06 -9.14 -18.02
C LYS A 187 -12.89 -9.67 -17.21
N SER A 188 -12.75 -10.98 -17.12
CA SER A 188 -11.62 -11.62 -16.46
C SER A 188 -10.62 -12.16 -17.48
N ARG A 189 -9.34 -12.14 -17.13
CA ARG A 189 -8.25 -12.79 -17.87
C ARG A 189 -7.35 -13.50 -16.87
N ILE A 190 -7.01 -14.75 -17.16
CA ILE A 190 -6.06 -15.52 -16.36
C ILE A 190 -4.73 -15.53 -17.11
N ASP A 191 -3.70 -15.06 -16.43
CA ASP A 191 -2.30 -15.24 -16.78
C ASP A 191 -1.67 -16.26 -15.82
N ALA A 192 -0.46 -16.75 -16.12
CA ALA A 192 0.17 -17.85 -15.36
C ALA A 192 0.24 -17.63 -13.83
N ASN A 193 0.35 -16.38 -13.37
CA ASN A 193 0.50 -16.03 -11.95
C ASN A 193 -0.59 -15.07 -11.42
N TYR A 194 -1.49 -14.59 -12.28
CA TYR A 194 -2.43 -13.52 -11.93
C TYR A 194 -3.79 -13.71 -12.59
N VAL A 195 -4.85 -13.32 -11.87
CA VAL A 195 -6.18 -13.10 -12.44
C VAL A 195 -6.40 -11.59 -12.53
N THR A 196 -6.65 -11.12 -13.74
CA THR A 196 -6.90 -9.71 -14.03
C THR A 196 -8.37 -9.50 -14.32
N TYR A 197 -9.03 -8.65 -13.54
CA TYR A 197 -10.38 -8.19 -13.80
C TYR A 197 -10.34 -6.79 -14.39
N GLU A 198 -11.02 -6.59 -15.51
CA GLU A 198 -11.04 -5.37 -16.29
C GLU A 198 -12.49 -4.91 -16.50
N ASN A 199 -12.78 -3.66 -16.16
CA ASN A 199 -14.05 -3.01 -16.51
C ASN A 199 -13.75 -1.64 -17.13
N GLU A 200 -14.74 -1.03 -17.75
CA GLU A 200 -14.64 0.29 -18.35
C GLU A 200 -15.74 1.20 -17.81
N VAL A 201 -15.35 2.41 -17.39
CA VAL A 201 -16.30 3.50 -17.17
C VAL A 201 -16.51 4.21 -18.50
N VAL A 202 -17.75 4.23 -18.97
CA VAL A 202 -18.16 4.77 -20.25
C VAL A 202 -19.21 5.86 -20.08
N LEU A 203 -19.28 6.78 -21.02
CA LEU A 203 -20.39 7.74 -21.12
C LEU A 203 -21.60 7.02 -21.73
N LEU A 204 -22.76 7.19 -21.13
CA LEU A 204 -23.99 6.66 -21.67
C LEU A 204 -24.47 7.49 -22.85
N GLN A 205 -24.70 6.79 -23.95
CA GLN A 205 -25.26 7.40 -25.14
C GLN A 205 -26.76 7.62 -24.94
N GLU A 206 -27.19 8.87 -25.04
CA GLU A 206 -28.61 9.16 -25.13
C GLU A 206 -29.11 8.71 -26.50
N LEU A 207 -30.08 7.80 -26.51
CA LEU A 207 -30.83 7.46 -27.71
C LEU A 207 -31.64 8.70 -28.11
N SER A 208 -31.04 9.59 -28.91
CA SER A 208 -31.77 10.70 -29.48
C SER A 208 -32.85 10.14 -30.44
N PRO A 209 -34.12 10.53 -30.32
CA PRO A 209 -35.15 10.11 -31.25
C PRO A 209 -34.75 10.53 -32.67
N ALA A 210 -34.84 9.59 -33.61
CA ALA A 210 -34.38 9.65 -34.99
C ALA A 210 -34.99 10.80 -35.82
N ARG A 211 -34.60 12.05 -35.57
CA ARG A 211 -35.05 13.19 -36.38
C ARG A 211 -33.97 14.14 -36.86
N GLN A 212 -32.75 14.15 -36.33
CA GLN A 212 -31.63 14.89 -36.94
C GLN A 212 -30.30 14.20 -36.60
N PRO A 213 -29.37 14.04 -37.55
CA PRO A 213 -28.00 13.69 -37.22
C PRO A 213 -27.36 14.94 -36.62
N ILE A 214 -27.67 15.22 -35.35
CA ILE A 214 -26.82 16.11 -34.57
C ILE A 214 -25.48 15.40 -34.54
N ILE A 215 -24.45 16.02 -35.10
CA ILE A 215 -23.07 15.59 -34.92
C ILE A 215 -22.81 15.79 -33.43
N THR A 216 -23.26 14.85 -32.60
CA THR A 216 -22.83 14.77 -31.23
C THR A 216 -21.34 14.53 -31.35
N ARG A 217 -20.57 15.51 -30.90
CA ARG A 217 -19.14 15.42 -30.79
C ARG A 217 -18.90 14.43 -29.65
N ASP A 218 -19.16 13.15 -29.95
CA ASP A 218 -19.08 12.02 -29.04
C ASP A 218 -17.66 12.02 -28.50
N SER A 219 -17.49 12.59 -27.31
CA SER A 219 -16.29 12.35 -26.55
C SER A 219 -16.34 10.87 -26.22
N ASP A 220 -15.46 10.07 -26.86
CA ASP A 220 -15.20 8.66 -26.55
C ASP A 220 -14.58 8.53 -25.14
N PHE A 221 -15.25 9.09 -24.13
CA PHE A 221 -14.82 9.03 -22.75
C PHE A 221 -14.84 7.57 -22.31
N ARG A 222 -13.66 7.09 -21.95
CA ARG A 222 -13.45 5.70 -21.54
C ARG A 222 -12.31 5.64 -20.55
N LEU A 223 -12.62 5.17 -19.34
CA LEU A 223 -11.62 4.85 -18.33
C LEU A 223 -11.59 3.35 -18.16
N THR A 224 -10.42 2.74 -18.35
CA THR A 224 -10.24 1.32 -18.06
C THR A 224 -9.80 1.17 -16.61
N VAL A 225 -10.55 0.40 -15.83
CA VAL A 225 -10.23 0.05 -14.45
C VAL A 225 -9.80 -1.42 -14.41
N ARG A 226 -8.68 -1.71 -13.74
CA ARG A 226 -8.14 -3.06 -13.63
C ARG A 226 -7.76 -3.41 -12.21
N CYS A 227 -8.12 -4.61 -11.79
CA CYS A 227 -7.65 -5.24 -10.56
C CYS A 227 -6.88 -6.52 -10.88
N HIS A 228 -5.63 -6.58 -10.44
CA HIS A 228 -4.75 -7.73 -10.62
C HIS A 228 -4.60 -8.49 -9.30
N TYR A 229 -5.13 -9.69 -9.23
CA TYR A 229 -4.99 -10.58 -8.07
C TYR A 229 -3.98 -11.67 -8.35
N ARG A 230 -3.20 -12.07 -7.35
CA ARG A 230 -2.27 -13.20 -7.49
C ARG A 230 -3.08 -14.50 -7.54
N ALA A 231 -2.82 -15.33 -8.55
CA ALA A 231 -3.41 -16.66 -8.63
C ALA A 231 -2.74 -17.57 -7.59
N THR A 232 -3.53 -18.22 -6.73
CA THR A 232 -3.04 -19.28 -5.82
C THR A 232 -3.07 -20.63 -6.54
N ALA A 233 -2.20 -21.58 -6.18
CA ALA A 233 -2.03 -22.86 -6.88
C ALA A 233 -3.28 -23.77 -6.96
N ILE A 234 -4.41 -23.36 -6.37
CA ILE A 234 -5.72 -24.05 -6.41
C ILE A 234 -6.60 -23.49 -7.56
N SER A 235 -6.19 -22.42 -8.24
CA SER A 235 -6.96 -21.74 -9.30
C SER A 235 -6.65 -22.25 -10.73
N ILE A 236 -6.58 -23.58 -10.91
CA ILE A 236 -6.50 -24.24 -12.25
C ILE A 236 -7.88 -24.79 -12.65
N LEU A 237 -8.94 -24.05 -12.38
CA LEU A 237 -10.30 -24.38 -12.81
C LEU A 237 -10.94 -23.16 -13.48
N PRO A 238 -11.90 -23.35 -14.40
CA PRO A 238 -12.55 -22.26 -15.13
C PRO A 238 -13.05 -21.17 -14.19
N VAL A 239 -12.93 -19.90 -14.62
CA VAL A 239 -13.16 -18.67 -13.83
C VAL A 239 -14.45 -18.72 -12.99
N ASP A 240 -15.50 -19.36 -13.50
CA ASP A 240 -16.80 -19.51 -12.85
C ASP A 240 -16.81 -20.35 -11.58
N SER A 241 -15.68 -21.01 -11.25
CA SER A 241 -15.56 -21.94 -10.13
C SER A 241 -14.60 -21.49 -9.03
N ILE A 242 -14.04 -20.27 -9.10
CA ILE A 242 -13.16 -19.74 -8.05
C ILE A 242 -14.03 -19.28 -6.86
N PRO A 243 -13.95 -19.92 -5.68
CA PRO A 243 -14.65 -19.44 -4.50
C PRO A 243 -14.13 -18.06 -4.11
N ARG A 244 -15.03 -17.14 -3.75
CA ARG A 244 -14.75 -15.77 -3.25
C ARG A 244 -13.62 -15.70 -2.20
N ASN A 245 -13.41 -16.78 -1.46
CA ASN A 245 -12.40 -16.89 -0.40
C ASN A 245 -10.99 -17.29 -0.90
N SER A 246 -10.77 -17.47 -2.21
CA SER A 246 -9.45 -17.89 -2.76
C SER A 246 -8.52 -16.72 -3.07
N LEU A 247 -9.05 -15.49 -3.07
CA LEU A 247 -8.33 -14.25 -3.28
C LEU A 247 -7.80 -13.72 -1.94
N LEU A 248 -6.99 -14.51 -1.25
CA LEU A 248 -6.49 -14.23 0.12
C LEU A 248 -5.57 -12.99 0.22
N THR A 249 -5.33 -12.29 -0.89
CA THR A 249 -4.44 -11.12 -0.96
C THR A 249 -5.14 -9.96 -1.68
N PRO A 250 -5.04 -8.72 -1.18
CA PRO A 250 -5.55 -7.54 -1.87
C PRO A 250 -5.02 -7.45 -3.30
N GLY A 251 -5.90 -7.09 -4.23
CA GLY A 251 -5.53 -6.93 -5.64
C GLY A 251 -4.79 -5.61 -5.88
N ARG A 252 -3.97 -5.57 -6.94
CA ARG A 252 -3.35 -4.34 -7.41
C ARG A 252 -4.26 -3.63 -8.42
N GLY A 253 -4.74 -2.45 -8.06
CA GLY A 253 -5.59 -1.61 -8.89
C GLY A 253 -4.83 -0.70 -9.87
N SER A 254 -5.43 -0.39 -11.02
CA SER A 254 -5.01 0.69 -11.91
C SER A 254 -6.20 1.32 -12.64
N ILE A 255 -6.11 2.63 -12.91
CA ILE A 255 -7.08 3.41 -13.70
C ILE A 255 -6.33 4.03 -14.88
N VAL A 256 -6.81 3.82 -16.10
CA VAL A 256 -6.18 4.34 -17.33
C VAL A 256 -7.22 5.05 -18.19
N GLU A 257 -7.02 6.35 -18.45
CA GLU A 257 -7.82 7.10 -19.40
C GLU A 257 -7.37 6.80 -20.83
N MET A 258 -8.29 6.28 -21.66
CA MET A 258 -8.02 6.09 -23.10
C MET A 258 -8.59 7.26 -23.89
N ARG A 259 -7.72 8.04 -24.53
CA ARG A 259 -8.12 9.03 -25.54
C ARG A 259 -7.96 8.41 -26.93
N GLN A 260 -9.05 8.14 -27.63
CA GLN A 260 -8.97 7.78 -29.04
C GLN A 260 -8.67 9.04 -29.88
N GLY A 261 -7.38 9.34 -30.05
CA GLY A 261 -6.92 10.29 -31.05
C GLY A 261 -6.73 9.59 -32.40
N LYS A 262 -7.51 9.98 -33.42
CA LYS A 262 -7.14 9.69 -34.82
C LYS A 262 -5.77 10.29 -35.09
N THR A 263 -4.90 9.48 -35.71
CA THR A 263 -3.50 9.69 -36.14
C THR A 263 -2.39 9.24 -35.19
N ARG A 264 -1.65 8.23 -35.69
CA ARG A 264 -0.30 7.84 -35.30
C ARG A 264 0.61 9.08 -35.22
N LYS A 265 0.80 9.62 -34.03
CA LYS A 265 2.11 10.12 -33.62
C LYS A 265 2.53 9.33 -32.40
N ARG A 266 3.75 8.81 -32.45
CA ARG A 266 4.42 8.04 -31.42
C ARG A 266 4.57 8.94 -30.19
N SER A 267 3.49 9.09 -29.42
CA SER A 267 3.50 9.75 -28.13
C SER A 267 4.31 8.85 -27.21
N ARG A 268 5.40 9.39 -26.65
CA ARG A 268 6.14 8.70 -25.59
C ARG A 268 5.20 8.59 -24.38
N PHE A 269 4.44 7.51 -24.32
CA PHE A 269 3.79 7.11 -23.08
C PHE A 269 4.91 6.75 -22.11
N LYS A 270 5.10 7.59 -21.08
CA LYS A 270 5.77 7.13 -19.86
C LYS A 270 4.84 6.09 -19.25
N ALA A 271 5.11 4.81 -19.52
CA ALA A 271 4.71 3.76 -18.61
C ALA A 271 5.39 4.08 -17.28
N VAL A 272 4.63 4.58 -16.30
CA VAL A 272 5.12 4.66 -14.93
C VAL A 272 4.97 3.25 -14.35
N GLY A 273 5.87 2.37 -14.79
CA GLY A 273 6.15 1.13 -14.10
C GLY A 273 6.87 1.50 -12.82
N SER A 274 6.17 1.37 -11.70
CA SER A 274 6.77 1.36 -10.38
C SER A 274 6.24 0.12 -9.67
N ASP A 275 7.14 -0.73 -9.20
CA ASP A 275 6.87 -1.98 -8.46
C ASP A 275 6.29 -1.74 -7.06
N PHE A 276 5.39 -0.76 -6.94
CA PHE A 276 4.69 -0.40 -5.71
C PHE A 276 3.19 -0.46 -5.94
N ILE A 277 2.50 -1.13 -5.01
CA ILE A 277 1.05 -1.32 -5.02
C ILE A 277 0.39 0.07 -4.87
N GLY A 278 -0.35 0.49 -5.91
CA GLY A 278 -1.15 1.71 -5.97
C GLY A 278 -0.42 3.00 -6.33
N ILE A 279 -0.55 3.50 -7.57
CA ILE A 279 -0.31 4.94 -7.94
C ILE A 279 -1.30 5.26 -9.09
N VAL A 280 -1.92 6.44 -9.30
CA VAL A 280 -1.51 7.85 -9.22
C VAL A 280 -2.79 8.71 -9.09
N ARG A 281 -2.94 9.72 -8.20
CA ARG A 281 -2.25 11.03 -8.19
C ARG A 281 -2.40 11.71 -6.81
N ALA A 282 -1.33 11.76 -6.02
CA ALA A 282 -1.22 12.69 -4.89
C ALA A 282 0.08 13.50 -5.06
N LYS A 283 -0.03 14.82 -5.20
CA LYS A 283 1.09 15.71 -4.91
C LYS A 283 1.23 15.76 -3.39
N ALA A 284 2.04 14.87 -2.82
CA ALA A 284 2.60 15.07 -1.49
C ALA A 284 4.05 15.51 -1.66
N ALA A 285 4.39 16.68 -1.12
CA ALA A 285 5.75 17.16 -1.05
C ALA A 285 6.56 16.21 -0.15
N VAL A 286 7.53 15.50 -0.73
CA VAL A 286 8.58 14.82 0.04
C VAL A 286 9.60 15.90 0.41
N PRO A 287 9.90 16.16 1.70
CA PRO A 287 11.05 16.96 2.05
C PRO A 287 12.31 16.18 1.68
N GLN A 288 13.11 16.75 0.79
CA GLN A 288 14.46 16.27 0.50
C GLN A 288 15.30 16.38 1.78
N ALA A 289 15.62 15.24 2.38
CA ALA A 289 16.65 15.15 3.40
C ALA A 289 17.54 13.96 3.06
N GLN A 290 18.56 14.21 2.23
CA GLN A 290 19.93 13.70 2.37
C GLN A 290 20.73 14.03 1.10
N GLN A 291 21.54 15.07 1.18
CA GLN A 291 22.77 15.22 0.41
C GLN A 291 23.69 16.16 1.19
N LEU A 292 24.37 15.60 2.19
CA LEU A 292 25.61 16.14 2.70
C LEU A 292 26.51 14.93 2.97
N MET A 293 27.78 15.09 2.61
CA MET A 293 28.92 14.19 2.80
C MET A 293 29.21 13.23 1.63
N GLN A 294 29.65 13.80 0.51
CA GLN A 294 30.91 13.39 -0.14
C GLN A 294 31.21 14.35 -1.28
N ASP A 295 32.19 15.23 -1.05
CA ASP A 295 33.09 15.80 -2.06
C ASP A 295 34.15 16.63 -1.30
N ASP A 296 35.18 15.97 -0.76
CA ASP A 296 36.47 16.61 -0.47
C ASP A 296 37.41 16.34 -1.65
N VAL A 297 37.24 17.22 -2.63
CA VAL A 297 38.22 17.84 -3.52
C VAL A 297 39.64 17.25 -3.49
N ALA A 298 39.98 16.53 -4.56
CA ALA A 298 41.35 16.51 -5.08
C ALA A 298 41.58 17.81 -5.87
N ALA A 299 42.52 18.63 -5.42
CA ALA A 299 43.08 19.74 -6.17
C ALA A 299 44.60 19.74 -5.94
N GLU A 300 45.35 19.19 -6.91
CA GLU A 300 46.77 19.51 -7.08
C GLU A 300 46.89 20.90 -7.74
N PRO A 301 47.86 21.74 -7.31
CA PRO A 301 48.18 22.98 -8.00
C PRO A 301 49.35 22.79 -8.99
N GLU A 302 49.21 23.34 -10.20
CA GLU A 302 50.33 23.58 -11.12
C GLU A 302 50.91 25.01 -10.94
N GLY A 303 52.24 25.11 -11.05
CA GLY A 303 53.07 26.33 -11.07
C GLY A 303 53.79 26.60 -9.74
N GLU A 304 55.11 26.78 -9.64
CA GLU A 304 56.03 27.48 -10.55
C GLU A 304 57.50 27.10 -10.23
N GLU A 305 58.36 27.14 -11.26
CA GLU A 305 59.83 27.39 -11.31
C GLU A 305 60.78 26.71 -10.27
N ASN A 306 61.87 26.01 -10.61
CA ASN A 306 63.06 26.55 -11.28
C ASN A 306 64.20 25.49 -11.36
N THR A 307 64.98 25.56 -12.45
CA THR A 307 66.40 25.17 -12.66
C THR A 307 67.00 23.86 -12.08
N ALA A 308 67.49 22.98 -12.97
CA ALA A 308 68.94 22.66 -13.12
C ALA A 308 69.22 21.46 -14.05
N HIS A 309 70.00 21.74 -15.11
CA HIS A 309 71.12 20.96 -15.63
C HIS A 309 71.02 19.44 -15.98
N SER A 310 71.35 19.19 -17.26
CA SER A 310 72.43 18.30 -17.71
C SER A 310 72.10 16.88 -18.20
N LYS A 311 72.17 16.79 -19.54
CA LYS A 311 72.81 15.77 -20.39
C LYS A 311 72.04 14.50 -20.78
N CYS A 312 71.94 14.37 -22.10
CA CYS A 312 71.90 13.14 -22.87
C CYS A 312 72.92 12.11 -22.38
N CYS A 313 72.47 10.89 -22.12
CA CYS A 313 72.89 9.61 -22.73
C CYS A 313 72.18 8.46 -22.02
#